data_AF-A0A7W0LUT4-F1
#
_entry.id   AF-A0A7W0LUT4-F1
#
_cell.length_a   1.000
_cell.length_b   1.000
_cell.length_c   1.000
_cell.angle_alpha   90.00
_cell.angle_beta   90.00
_cell.angle_gamma   90.00
#
_symmetry.space_group_name_H-M   'P 1'
#
loop_
_entity.id
_entity.type
_entity.pdbx_description
1 polymer ?
#
loop_
_entity_poly.entity_id
_entity_poly.type
_entity_poly.pdbx_seq_one_letter_code
_entity_poly.pdbx_strand_id
1 'polypeptide(L)'
;MVASTDPNRLPTGHVFRLERRRGPAWYAKYRLPDGRQIQKKLGPAWTDRGRPAAGYFTKRTAEAWLRDTLDAARRGTLPGVTQTGATFADAAAEWLRYVEHDRDCKPSTLGDYRSVVNGRLLPTFGDLALEEITPRRIEAWRAGLTRGDRPLSNRTRNKALTILGG
;
A
#
# COMPACT_ATOMS: atom_id res chain seq x y z
N MET A 1 -16.39 19.88 -4.73
CA MET A 1 -16.17 19.99 -3.28
C MET A 1 -14.90 19.20 -2.96
N VAL A 2 -13.75 19.88 -2.95
CA VAL A 2 -12.42 19.28 -2.75
C VAL A 2 -12.23 18.99 -1.27
N ALA A 3 -12.01 17.72 -0.92
CA ALA A 3 -11.60 17.36 0.43
C ALA A 3 -10.14 17.80 0.59
N SER A 4 -9.95 18.90 1.33
CA SER A 4 -8.64 19.39 1.74
C SER A 4 -7.84 18.25 2.37
N THR A 5 -6.75 17.85 1.73
CA THR A 5 -5.69 17.10 2.40
C THR A 5 -5.04 18.10 3.33
N ASP A 6 -5.46 18.11 4.59
CA ASP A 6 -4.88 19.00 5.60
C ASP A 6 -3.51 18.43 5.99
N PRO A 7 -2.39 19.05 5.55
CA PRO A 7 -1.04 18.53 5.82
C PRO A 7 -0.71 18.55 7.31
N ASN A 8 -1.54 19.20 8.14
CA ASN A 8 -1.36 19.33 9.57
C ASN A 8 -2.13 18.28 10.40
N ARG A 9 -2.73 17.27 9.75
CA ARG A 9 -3.45 16.23 10.49
C ARG A 9 -2.45 15.31 11.19
N LEU A 10 -2.29 15.52 12.50
CA LEU A 10 -1.41 14.70 13.33
C LEU A 10 -1.78 13.21 13.19
N PRO A 11 -0.80 12.33 12.92
CA PRO A 11 -1.06 10.90 12.91
C PRO A 11 -1.40 10.47 14.35
N THR A 12 -2.49 9.72 14.47
CA THR A 12 -3.09 9.30 15.74
C THR A 12 -3.35 7.80 15.72
N GLY A 13 -3.42 7.16 16.87
CA GLY A 13 -3.71 5.73 16.94
C GLY A 13 -3.80 5.22 18.36
N HIS A 14 -4.10 3.94 18.47
CA HIS A 14 -4.08 3.20 19.72
C HIS A 14 -3.65 1.76 19.48
N VAL A 15 -3.20 1.11 20.56
CA VAL A 15 -2.97 -0.34 20.58
C VAL A 15 -4.06 -1.02 21.38
N PHE A 16 -4.40 -2.24 20.98
CA PHE A 16 -5.39 -3.06 21.65
C PHE A 16 -5.00 -4.52 21.58
N ARG A 17 -5.42 -5.28 22.59
CA ARG A 17 -5.19 -6.72 22.67
C ARG A 17 -6.46 -7.44 22.20
N LEU A 18 -6.30 -8.45 21.36
CA LEU A 18 -7.39 -9.34 20.97
C LEU A 18 -7.06 -10.78 21.37
N GLU A 19 -8.06 -11.47 21.91
CA GLU A 19 -8.01 -12.92 22.06
C GLU A 19 -8.15 -13.57 20.67
N ARG A 20 -7.19 -14.44 20.31
CA ARG A 20 -7.18 -15.15 19.03
C ARG A 20 -7.05 -16.66 19.27
N ARG A 21 -7.35 -17.45 18.25
CA ARG A 21 -7.22 -18.92 18.29
C ARG A 21 -5.83 -19.41 18.74
N ARG A 22 -4.76 -18.66 18.46
CA ARG A 22 -3.37 -19.00 18.84
C ARG A 22 -2.87 -18.22 20.07
N GLY A 23 -3.78 -17.76 20.92
CA GLY A 23 -3.49 -16.93 22.09
C GLY A 23 -3.65 -15.42 21.82
N PRO A 24 -3.60 -14.61 22.88
CA PRO A 24 -3.79 -13.17 22.79
C PRO A 24 -2.69 -12.52 21.96
N ALA A 25 -3.04 -11.47 21.22
CA ALA A 25 -2.10 -10.72 20.38
C ALA A 25 -2.36 -9.22 20.44
N TRP A 26 -1.29 -8.45 20.34
CA TRP A 26 -1.36 -6.99 20.22
C TRP A 26 -1.54 -6.56 18.77
N TYR A 27 -2.42 -5.58 18.60
CA TYR A 27 -2.66 -4.88 17.35
C TYR A 27 -2.47 -3.38 17.57
N ALA A 28 -2.03 -2.69 16.53
CA ALA A 28 -2.03 -1.23 16.44
C ALA A 28 -3.02 -0.80 15.37
N LYS A 29 -3.85 0.20 15.68
CA LYS A 29 -4.70 0.88 14.71
C LYS A 29 -4.36 2.36 14.72
N TYR A 30 -3.94 2.89 13.58
CA TYR A 30 -3.47 4.26 13.46
C TYR A 30 -3.82 4.87 12.12
N ARG A 31 -3.82 6.20 12.09
CA ARG A 31 -4.08 7.03 10.92
C ARG A 31 -2.81 7.77 10.53
N LEU A 32 -2.49 7.77 9.25
CA LEU A 32 -1.37 8.48 8.67
C LEU A 32 -1.76 9.91 8.26
N PRO A 33 -0.79 10.83 8.05
CA PRO A 33 -1.07 12.20 7.62
C PRO A 33 -1.84 12.27 6.28
N ASP A 34 -1.56 11.33 5.37
CA ASP A 34 -2.29 11.16 4.10
C ASP A 34 -3.75 10.67 4.25
N GLY A 35 -4.20 10.45 5.49
CA GLY A 35 -5.55 10.03 5.83
C GLY A 35 -5.79 8.53 5.79
N ARG A 36 -4.82 7.69 5.39
CA ARG A 36 -4.93 6.23 5.43
C ARG A 36 -5.06 5.73 6.86
N GLN A 37 -5.90 4.73 7.08
CA GLN A 37 -6.03 4.03 8.36
C GLN A 37 -5.45 2.63 8.24
N ILE A 38 -4.47 2.31 9.08
CA ILE A 38 -3.77 1.03 9.10
C ILE A 38 -4.13 0.29 10.38
N GLN A 39 -4.40 -1.01 10.26
CA GLN A 39 -4.48 -1.93 11.38
C GLN A 39 -3.41 -3.01 11.20
N LYS A 40 -2.43 -3.06 12.09
CA LYS A 40 -1.29 -4.00 12.02
C LYS A 40 -1.26 -4.92 13.23
N LYS A 41 -1.05 -6.21 13.01
CA LYS A 41 -0.73 -7.17 14.07
C LYS A 41 0.74 -6.95 14.47
N LEU A 42 1.00 -6.74 15.76
CA LEU A 42 2.36 -6.55 16.27
C LEU A 42 3.00 -7.88 16.63
N GLY A 43 2.29 -8.70 17.40
CA GLY A 43 2.81 -9.99 17.86
C GLY A 43 1.98 -10.59 18.99
N PRO A 44 2.36 -11.78 19.49
CA PRO A 44 1.70 -12.42 20.63
C PRO A 44 1.83 -11.53 21.87
N ALA A 45 0.78 -11.52 22.70
CA ALA A 45 0.77 -10.76 23.94
C ALA A 45 1.46 -11.54 25.05
N TRP A 46 2.37 -10.89 25.76
CA TRP A 46 2.90 -11.42 27.01
C TRP A 46 1.83 -11.29 28.10
N THR A 47 1.42 -12.42 28.67
CA THR A 47 0.38 -12.50 29.71
C THR A 47 0.89 -13.02 31.05
N ASP A 48 2.14 -13.45 31.11
CA ASP A 48 2.73 -14.03 32.33
C ASP A 48 3.43 -12.96 33.20
N ARG A 49 3.79 -13.34 34.42
CA ARG A 49 4.59 -12.51 35.33
C ARG A 49 6.06 -12.57 34.94
N GLY A 50 6.77 -11.47 35.16
CA GLY A 50 8.21 -11.39 34.91
C GLY A 50 8.59 -10.90 33.51
N ARG A 51 9.84 -11.17 33.10
CA ARG A 51 10.43 -10.64 31.87
C ARG A 51 9.74 -11.25 30.64
N PRO A 52 9.25 -10.44 29.68
CA PRO A 52 8.68 -10.95 28.45
C PRO A 52 9.66 -11.82 27.65
N ALA A 53 9.19 -12.97 27.18
CA ALA A 53 9.93 -13.78 26.24
C ALA A 53 10.19 -13.03 24.93
N ALA A 54 11.29 -13.35 24.24
CA ALA A 54 11.62 -12.75 22.96
C ALA A 54 10.47 -12.95 21.95
N GLY A 55 10.13 -11.88 21.20
CA GLY A 55 9.02 -11.89 20.24
C GLY A 55 7.62 -11.65 20.84
N TYR A 56 7.48 -11.56 22.16
CA TYR A 56 6.22 -11.20 22.82
C TYR A 56 6.11 -9.71 23.09
N PHE A 57 4.88 -9.21 23.04
CA PHE A 57 4.54 -7.80 23.25
C PHE A 57 3.82 -7.60 24.58
N THR A 58 4.28 -6.61 25.33
CA THR A 58 3.52 -6.01 26.44
C THR A 58 2.76 -4.80 25.93
N LYS A 59 1.81 -4.28 26.73
CA LYS A 59 1.17 -3.00 26.43
C LYS A 59 2.21 -1.90 26.17
N ARG A 60 3.22 -1.80 27.05
CA ARG A 60 4.29 -0.80 26.97
C ARG A 60 5.10 -0.90 25.68
N THR A 61 5.49 -2.11 25.26
CA THR A 61 6.26 -2.30 24.02
C THR A 61 5.39 -2.09 22.77
N ALA A 62 4.11 -2.42 22.83
CA ALA A 62 3.15 -2.10 21.76
C ALA A 62 2.95 -0.58 21.62
N GLU A 63 2.81 0.15 22.72
CA GLU A 63 2.71 1.62 22.73
C GLU A 63 3.99 2.30 22.26
N ALA A 64 5.16 1.79 22.66
CA ALA A 64 6.45 2.27 22.18
C ALA A 64 6.55 2.11 20.65
N TRP A 65 6.22 0.93 20.14
CA TRP A 65 6.17 0.67 18.69
C TRP A 65 5.22 1.64 17.97
N LEU A 66 4.03 1.89 18.53
CA LEU A 66 3.07 2.83 17.95
C LEU A 66 3.63 4.26 17.94
N ARG A 67 4.26 4.71 19.04
CA ARG A 67 4.89 6.04 19.12
C ARG A 67 5.95 6.20 18.04
N ASP A 68 6.87 5.24 17.93
CA ASP A 68 7.94 5.26 16.93
C ASP A 68 7.39 5.28 15.51
N THR A 69 6.31 4.53 15.27
CA THR A 69 5.60 4.48 13.98
C THR A 69 4.95 5.82 13.64
N LEU A 70 4.25 6.44 14.61
CA LEU A 70 3.62 7.75 14.42
C LEU A 70 4.67 8.85 14.22
N ASP A 71 5.80 8.78 14.92
CA ASP A 71 6.91 9.72 14.76
C ASP A 71 7.62 9.55 13.42
N ALA A 72 7.82 8.31 12.95
CA ALA A 72 8.28 8.05 11.60
C ALA A 72 7.27 8.55 10.55
N ALA A 73 5.97 8.41 10.80
CA ALA A 73 4.92 8.93 9.93
C ALA A 73 4.96 10.46 9.83
N ARG A 74 5.16 11.15 10.95
CA ARG A 74 5.34 12.62 11.00
C ARG A 74 6.56 13.07 10.21
N ARG A 75 7.65 12.30 10.28
CA ARG A 75 8.89 12.58 9.55
C ARG A 75 8.90 12.12 8.08
N GLY A 76 7.86 11.42 7.62
CA GLY A 76 7.82 10.83 6.28
C GLY A 76 8.73 9.61 6.08
N THR A 77 9.25 9.00 7.15
CA THR A 77 10.26 7.93 7.10
C THR A 77 9.72 6.55 7.50
N LEU A 78 8.44 6.27 7.25
CA LEU A 78 7.84 4.98 7.60
C LEU A 78 8.50 3.84 6.81
N PRO A 79 8.94 2.74 7.45
CA PRO A 79 9.44 1.56 6.74
C PRO A 79 8.35 0.97 5.84
N GLY A 80 8.62 0.87 4.53
CA GLY A 80 7.62 0.53 3.49
C GLY A 80 7.04 1.73 2.74
N VAL A 81 7.41 2.95 3.17
CA VAL A 81 7.28 4.21 2.43
C VAL A 81 8.70 4.73 2.19
N THR A 82 9.54 3.91 1.57
CA THR A 82 10.78 4.45 1.01
C THR A 82 10.35 5.32 -0.14
N GLN A 83 10.50 6.65 -0.01
CA GLN A 83 10.46 7.55 -1.16
C GLN A 83 11.69 7.21 -1.99
N THR A 84 11.53 6.26 -2.92
CA THR A 84 12.60 5.87 -3.84
C THR A 84 12.88 6.98 -4.83
N GLY A 85 11.98 7.97 -4.95
CA GLY A 85 11.96 8.93 -6.04
C GLY A 85 11.62 8.28 -7.38
N ALA A 86 11.27 6.99 -7.39
CA ALA A 86 10.94 6.27 -8.60
C ALA A 86 9.52 6.60 -9.04
N THR A 87 9.36 6.82 -10.33
CA THR A 87 8.05 7.04 -10.95
C THR A 87 7.35 5.71 -11.19
N PHE A 88 6.05 5.76 -11.49
CA PHE A 88 5.34 4.58 -11.98
C PHE A 88 5.97 4.02 -13.26
N ALA A 89 6.47 4.89 -14.14
CA ALA A 89 7.12 4.48 -15.37
C ALA A 89 8.36 3.61 -15.08
N ASP A 90 9.19 4.01 -14.11
CA ASP A 90 10.35 3.23 -13.69
C ASP A 90 9.96 1.85 -13.15
N ALA A 91 8.93 1.80 -12.30
CA ALA A 91 8.43 0.55 -11.75
C ALA A 91 7.80 -0.36 -12.82
N ALA A 92 7.07 0.22 -13.77
CA ALA A 92 6.45 -0.51 -14.87
C ALA A 92 7.50 -1.10 -15.82
N ALA A 93 8.56 -0.35 -16.12
CA ALA A 93 9.69 -0.82 -16.92
C ALA A 93 10.40 -2.00 -16.24
N GLU A 94 10.69 -1.88 -14.94
CA GLU A 94 11.33 -2.94 -14.17
C GLU A 94 10.45 -4.19 -14.05
N TRP A 95 9.14 -4.02 -13.83
CA TRP A 95 8.21 -5.14 -13.81
C TRP A 95 8.13 -5.86 -15.16
N LEU A 96 8.10 -5.12 -16.28
CA LEU A 96 8.12 -5.73 -17.61
C LEU A 96 9.42 -6.50 -17.88
N ARG A 97 10.57 -5.96 -17.47
CA ARG A 97 11.87 -6.65 -17.52
C ARG A 97 11.82 -7.95 -16.74
N TYR A 98 11.33 -7.91 -15.49
CA TYR A 98 11.20 -9.09 -14.64
C TYR A 98 10.25 -10.14 -15.23
N VAL A 99 9.11 -9.72 -15.79
CA VAL A 99 8.17 -10.67 -16.41
C VAL A 99 8.78 -11.33 -17.66
N GLU A 100 9.55 -10.58 -18.44
CA GLU A 100 10.22 -11.09 -19.65
C GLU A 100 11.36 -12.05 -19.34
N HIS A 101 12.21 -11.73 -18.36
CA HIS A 101 13.45 -12.47 -18.14
C HIS A 101 13.42 -13.46 -16.97
N ASP A 102 12.67 -13.16 -15.91
CA ASP A 102 12.69 -13.95 -14.67
C ASP A 102 11.47 -14.86 -14.52
N ARG A 103 10.34 -14.53 -15.16
CA ARG A 103 9.10 -15.33 -15.15
C ARG A 103 8.92 -16.22 -16.38
N ASP A 104 9.85 -16.15 -17.35
CA ASP A 104 9.80 -16.86 -18.64
C ASP A 104 8.40 -16.77 -19.30
N CYS A 105 7.85 -15.56 -19.32
CA CYS A 105 6.48 -15.34 -19.77
C CYS A 105 6.39 -15.52 -21.29
N LYS A 106 5.32 -16.17 -21.77
CA LYS A 106 5.08 -16.35 -23.20
C LYS A 106 5.10 -14.98 -23.94
N PRO A 107 5.72 -14.87 -25.13
CA PRO A 107 5.82 -13.60 -25.85
C PRO A 107 4.48 -12.90 -26.10
N SER A 108 3.41 -13.67 -26.32
CA SER A 108 2.05 -13.14 -26.49
C SER A 108 1.48 -12.51 -25.22
N THR A 109 1.80 -13.06 -24.05
CA THR A 109 1.40 -12.51 -22.76
C THR A 109 2.20 -11.26 -22.42
N LEU A 110 3.51 -11.25 -22.70
CA LEU A 110 4.33 -10.05 -22.58
C LEU A 110 3.84 -8.91 -23.48
N GLY A 111 3.48 -9.22 -24.73
CA GLY A 111 2.90 -8.24 -25.66
C GLY A 111 1.58 -7.63 -25.15
N ASP A 112 0.70 -8.46 -24.58
CA ASP A 112 -0.55 -8.02 -23.96
C ASP A 112 -0.28 -7.14 -22.72
N TYR A 113 0.71 -7.48 -21.90
CA TYR A 113 1.11 -6.66 -20.75
C TYR A 113 1.67 -5.30 -21.18
N ARG A 114 2.60 -5.27 -22.14
CA ARG A 114 3.15 -4.03 -22.70
C ARG A 114 2.04 -3.13 -23.25
N SER A 115 1.08 -3.72 -23.97
CA SER A 115 -0.07 -2.99 -24.52
C SER A 115 -0.93 -2.34 -23.42
N VAL A 116 -1.22 -3.07 -22.34
CA VAL A 116 -1.99 -2.52 -21.21
C VAL A 116 -1.19 -1.44 -20.46
N VAL A 117 0.08 -1.68 -20.16
CA VAL A 117 0.95 -0.71 -19.48
C VAL A 117 1.02 0.59 -20.27
N ASN A 118 1.42 0.52 -21.54
CA ASN A 118 1.63 1.69 -22.39
C ASN A 118 0.32 2.42 -22.72
N GLY A 119 -0.75 1.69 -23.02
CA GLY A 119 -2.00 2.29 -23.48
C GLY A 119 -2.93 2.77 -22.36
N ARG A 120 -2.74 2.30 -21.11
CA ARG A 120 -3.73 2.52 -20.04
C ARG A 120 -3.15 3.02 -18.73
N LEU A 121 -1.97 2.54 -18.34
CA LEU A 121 -1.38 2.86 -17.03
C LEU A 121 -0.44 4.06 -17.14
N LEU A 122 0.52 4.02 -18.07
CA LEU A 122 1.47 5.12 -18.27
C LEU A 122 0.81 6.48 -18.56
N PRO A 123 -0.25 6.59 -19.38
CA PRO A 123 -0.87 7.90 -19.67
C PRO A 123 -1.47 8.59 -18.43
N THR A 124 -1.71 7.87 -17.34
CA THR A 124 -2.30 8.43 -16.11
C THR A 124 -1.33 8.45 -14.94
N PHE A 125 -0.52 7.40 -14.80
CA PHE A 125 0.32 7.21 -13.63
C PHE A 125 1.81 7.41 -13.93
N GLY A 126 2.23 7.44 -15.20
CA GLY A 126 3.64 7.36 -15.62
C GLY A 126 4.56 8.31 -14.88
N ASP A 127 4.22 9.60 -14.86
CA ASP A 127 5.05 10.65 -14.24
C ASP A 127 4.86 10.77 -12.72
N LEU A 128 3.92 10.02 -12.15
CA LEU A 128 3.66 10.08 -10.71
C LEU A 128 4.72 9.29 -9.97
N ALA A 129 5.20 9.84 -8.87
CA ALA A 129 5.99 9.06 -7.93
C ALA A 129 5.12 7.93 -7.35
N LEU A 130 5.70 6.77 -7.07
CA LEU A 130 4.95 5.61 -6.57
C LEU A 130 4.14 5.93 -5.30
N GLU A 131 4.68 6.79 -4.43
CA GLU A 131 4.03 7.29 -3.23
C GLU A 131 2.76 8.13 -3.49
N GLU A 132 2.60 8.71 -4.66
CA GLU A 132 1.42 9.52 -5.04
C GLU A 132 0.27 8.65 -5.57
N ILE A 133 0.53 7.38 -5.86
CA ILE A 133 -0.45 6.42 -6.39
C ILE A 133 -1.25 5.85 -5.23
N THR A 134 -2.30 6.57 -4.87
CA THR A 134 -3.20 6.19 -3.78
C THR A 134 -4.37 5.34 -4.26
N PRO A 135 -4.98 4.51 -3.38
CA PRO A 135 -6.20 3.76 -3.73
C PRO A 135 -7.33 4.63 -4.28
N ARG A 136 -7.52 5.82 -3.70
CA ARG A 136 -8.52 6.80 -4.17
C ARG A 136 -8.26 7.24 -5.60
N ARG A 137 -6.99 7.45 -5.98
CA ARG A 137 -6.61 7.83 -7.34
C ARG A 137 -6.86 6.67 -8.32
N ILE A 138 -6.55 5.43 -7.91
CA ILE A 138 -6.85 4.23 -8.69
C ILE A 138 -8.36 4.09 -8.92
N GLU A 139 -9.18 4.31 -7.89
CA GLU A 139 -10.65 4.30 -8.02
C GLU A 139 -11.16 5.39 -8.96
N ALA A 140 -10.62 6.61 -8.87
CA ALA A 140 -10.99 7.72 -9.76
C ALA A 140 -10.64 7.41 -11.22
N TRP A 141 -9.44 6.91 -11.49
CA TRP A 141 -9.03 6.45 -12.82
C TRP A 141 -9.96 5.34 -13.34
N ARG A 142 -10.25 4.34 -12.51
CA ARG A 142 -11.17 3.24 -12.85
C ARG A 142 -12.56 3.74 -13.23
N ALA A 143 -13.09 4.73 -12.52
CA ALA A 143 -14.36 5.36 -12.85
C ALA A 143 -14.29 6.10 -14.21
N GLY A 144 -13.17 6.77 -14.50
CA GLY A 144 -12.90 7.44 -15.78
C GLY A 144 -12.95 6.49 -16.98
N LEU A 145 -12.43 5.26 -16.85
CA LEU A 145 -12.49 4.23 -17.90
C LEU A 145 -13.91 3.79 -18.28
N THR A 146 -14.90 4.13 -17.45
CA THR A 146 -16.32 3.76 -17.66
C THR A 146 -17.12 4.90 -18.29
N ARG A 147 -16.60 6.14 -18.25
CA ARG A 147 -17.33 7.37 -18.60
C ARG A 147 -16.88 8.05 -19.90
N GLY A 148 -15.89 7.50 -20.61
CA GLY A 148 -15.39 8.07 -21.87
C GLY A 148 -16.15 7.62 -23.12
N ASP A 149 -15.85 8.24 -24.27
CA ASP A 149 -16.48 8.00 -25.58
C ASP A 149 -16.42 6.54 -26.07
N ARG A 150 -15.50 5.74 -25.51
CA ARG A 150 -15.43 4.30 -25.76
C ARG A 150 -15.26 3.54 -24.44
N PRO A 151 -16.37 3.16 -23.77
CA PRO A 151 -16.34 2.44 -22.50
C PRO A 151 -15.58 1.12 -22.66
N LEU A 152 -14.65 0.85 -21.75
CA LEU A 152 -13.90 -0.41 -21.79
C LEU A 152 -14.72 -1.58 -21.26
N SER A 153 -14.49 -2.76 -21.82
CA SER A 153 -15.08 -3.99 -21.30
C SER A 153 -14.64 -4.26 -19.86
N ASN A 154 -15.52 -4.88 -19.07
CA ASN A 154 -15.20 -5.31 -17.69
C ASN A 154 -13.93 -6.18 -17.64
N ARG A 155 -13.72 -7.02 -18.65
CA ARG A 155 -12.54 -7.89 -18.79
C ARG A 155 -11.25 -7.08 -18.89
N THR A 156 -11.22 -6.06 -19.75
CA THR A 156 -10.05 -5.20 -19.96
C THR A 156 -9.73 -4.38 -18.72
N ARG A 157 -10.75 -3.86 -18.04
CA ARG A 157 -10.60 -3.10 -16.79
C ARG A 157 -10.04 -3.96 -15.66
N ASN A 158 -10.60 -5.16 -15.47
CA ASN A 158 -10.11 -6.08 -14.44
C ASN A 158 -8.68 -6.52 -14.73
N LYS A 159 -8.33 -6.76 -16.00
CA LYS A 159 -6.94 -7.05 -16.41
C LYS A 159 -5.98 -5.92 -16.01
N ALA A 160 -6.34 -4.67 -16.31
CA ALA A 160 -5.49 -3.53 -15.97
C ALA A 160 -5.31 -3.37 -14.44
N LEU A 161 -6.33 -3.68 -13.63
CA LEU A 161 -6.21 -3.71 -12.18
C LEU A 161 -5.34 -4.84 -11.65
N THR A 162 -5.43 -6.04 -12.25
CA THR A 162 -4.55 -7.16 -11.90
C THR A 162 -3.09 -6.79 -12.20
N ILE A 163 -2.80 -6.22 -13.37
CA ILE A 163 -1.44 -5.79 -13.73
C ILE A 163 -0.94 -4.68 -12.79
N LEU A 164 -1.80 -3.73 -12.43
CA LEU A 164 -1.45 -2.66 -11.49
C LEU A 164 -1.18 -3.18 -10.06
N GLY A 165 -1.82 -4.29 -9.66
CA GLY A 165 -1.68 -4.90 -8.34
C GLY A 165 -0.46 -5.82 -8.18
N GLY A 166 0.16 -6.24 -9.29
CA GLY A 166 1.26 -7.22 -9.31
C GLY A 166 0.80 -8.67 -9.29
#